data_AF-A0A101RJV0-F1
#
_entry.id   AF-A0A101RJV0-F1
#
_cell.length_a   1.000
_cell.length_b   1.000
_cell.length_c   1.000
_cell.angle_alpha   90.00
_cell.angle_beta   90.00
_cell.angle_gamma   90.00
#
_symmetry.space_group_name_H-M   'P 1'
#
loop_
_entity.id
_entity.type
_entity.pdbx_description
1 polymer ?
#
loop_
_entity_poly.entity_id
_entity_poly.type
_entity_poly.pdbx_seq_one_letter_code
_entity_poly.pdbx_strand_id
1 'polypeptide(L)'
;MLDEGVVVMAGISNAGVSQIDVAREVLGGRLMSMQDQFSPAFRSSLGELEQCTKLGLSFLPWSPLGGIANVKDLAASRSASIRGSAAGSDFEPTADQFVLSSV
;
A
#
# COMPACT_ATOMS: atom_id res chain seq x y z
N MET A 1 -15.20 3.53 21.30
CA MET A 1 -15.34 2.49 20.24
C MET A 1 -14.27 1.39 20.35
N LEU A 2 -12.98 1.68 20.19
CA LEU A 2 -11.92 0.68 20.41
C LEU A 2 -11.92 0.17 21.85
N ASP A 3 -11.91 1.10 22.81
CA ASP A 3 -11.88 0.76 24.25
C ASP A 3 -13.21 0.15 24.73
N GLU A 4 -14.30 0.43 24.02
CA GLU A 4 -15.63 -0.15 24.25
C GLU A 4 -15.80 -1.52 23.59
N GLY A 5 -14.82 -2.00 22.82
CA GLY A 5 -14.87 -3.28 22.11
C GLY A 5 -15.80 -3.32 20.90
N VAL A 6 -16.26 -2.16 20.41
CA VAL A 6 -17.15 -2.06 19.23
C VAL A 6 -16.39 -2.34 17.94
N VAL A 7 -15.09 -1.97 17.90
CA VAL A 7 -14.20 -2.22 16.76
C VAL A 7 -12.94 -2.94 17.24
N VAL A 8 -12.45 -3.89 16.44
CA VAL A 8 -11.27 -4.72 16.78
C VAL A 8 -9.96 -3.99 16.43
N MET A 9 -9.95 -3.29 15.30
CA MET A 9 -8.77 -2.60 14.76
C MET A 9 -9.18 -1.24 14.19
N ALA A 10 -8.25 -0.29 14.20
CA ALA A 10 -8.43 1.02 13.58
C ALA A 10 -7.41 1.25 12.46
N GLY A 11 -7.88 1.88 11.40
CA GLY A 11 -7.07 2.39 10.31
C GLY A 11 -7.51 3.79 9.92
N ILE A 12 -6.69 4.48 9.12
CA ILE A 12 -6.99 5.80 8.58
C ILE A 12 -6.97 5.78 7.05
N SER A 13 -7.52 6.81 6.41
CA SER A 13 -7.56 6.90 4.95
C SER A 13 -7.27 8.32 4.48
N ASN A 14 -6.62 8.45 3.31
CA ASN A 14 -6.29 9.72 2.66
C ASN A 14 -5.60 10.73 3.59
N ALA A 15 -4.56 10.26 4.28
CA ALA A 15 -3.84 11.01 5.30
C ALA A 15 -2.36 11.11 4.93
N GLY A 16 -1.76 12.30 5.10
CA GLY A 16 -0.34 12.50 4.86
C GLY A 16 0.54 11.96 5.98
N VAL A 17 1.86 11.92 5.75
CA VAL A 17 2.87 11.39 6.70
C VAL A 17 2.71 11.94 8.13
N SER A 18 2.57 13.26 8.29
CA SER A 18 2.40 13.85 9.64
C SER A 18 1.11 13.44 10.33
N GLN A 19 0.04 13.18 9.57
CA GLN A 19 -1.24 12.73 10.11
C GLN A 19 -1.18 11.25 10.51
N ILE A 20 -0.37 10.44 9.83
CA ILE A 20 -0.10 9.04 10.23
C ILE A 20 0.54 9.03 11.63
N ASP A 21 1.53 9.90 11.86
CA ASP A 21 2.22 9.98 13.15
C ASP A 21 1.27 10.44 14.27
N VAL A 22 0.47 11.47 14.02
CA VAL A 22 -0.57 11.94 14.96
C VAL A 22 -1.60 10.84 15.25
N ALA A 23 -2.08 10.13 14.23
CA ALA A 23 -3.04 9.06 14.41
C ALA A 23 -2.47 7.92 15.27
N ARG A 24 -1.19 7.58 15.09
CA ARG A 24 -0.50 6.59 15.91
C ARG A 24 -0.42 7.02 17.38
N GLU A 25 -0.15 8.30 17.63
CA GLU A 25 -0.14 8.86 18.99
C GLU A 25 -1.55 8.81 19.63
N VAL A 26 -2.56 9.33 18.93
CA VAL A 26 -3.96 9.37 19.39
C VAL A 26 -4.50 7.97 19.71
N LEU A 27 -4.15 6.98 18.89
CA LEU A 27 -4.58 5.59 19.09
C LEU A 27 -3.72 4.83 20.10
N GLY A 28 -2.72 5.47 20.72
CA GLY A 28 -1.84 4.84 21.70
C GLY A 28 -1.04 3.68 21.11
N GLY A 29 -0.58 3.83 19.87
CA GLY A 29 0.14 2.78 19.13
C GLY A 29 -0.75 1.70 18.51
N ARG A 30 -2.09 1.80 18.60
CA ARG A 30 -3.05 0.81 18.07
C ARG A 30 -3.55 1.11 16.65
N LEU A 31 -2.82 1.92 15.88
CA LEU A 31 -3.08 2.12 14.47
C LEU A 31 -2.60 0.87 13.70
N MET A 32 -3.45 0.30 12.84
CA MET A 32 -3.15 -0.97 12.14
C MET A 32 -2.95 -0.79 10.63
N SER A 33 -3.67 0.16 10.02
CA SER A 33 -3.62 0.33 8.56
C SER A 33 -3.82 1.78 8.11
N MET A 34 -3.38 2.05 6.88
CA MET A 34 -3.59 3.29 6.16
C MET A 34 -4.05 2.94 4.73
N GLN A 35 -5.08 3.61 4.24
CA GLN A 35 -5.61 3.39 2.88
C GLN A 35 -5.52 4.67 2.05
N ASP A 36 -4.83 4.63 0.91
CA ASP A 36 -4.66 5.78 0.02
C ASP A 36 -4.47 5.36 -1.45
N GLN A 37 -4.53 6.31 -2.38
CA GLN A 37 -4.33 6.05 -3.80
C GLN A 37 -2.89 5.67 -4.05
N PHE A 38 -2.69 4.50 -4.64
CA PHE A 38 -1.37 4.16 -5.12
C PHE A 38 -1.45 3.23 -6.31
N SER A 39 -0.75 3.56 -7.38
CA SER A 39 -0.65 2.73 -8.58
C SER A 39 0.65 3.04 -9.32
N PRO A 40 1.04 2.23 -10.31
CA PRO A 40 2.16 2.59 -11.18
C PRO A 40 2.05 3.99 -11.81
N ALA A 41 0.83 4.45 -12.08
CA ALA A 41 0.56 5.77 -12.66
C ALA A 41 0.38 6.88 -11.61
N PHE A 42 0.18 6.53 -10.34
CA PHE A 42 -0.04 7.47 -9.24
C PHE A 42 0.85 7.09 -8.05
N ARG A 43 1.96 7.81 -7.90
CA ARG A 43 2.97 7.56 -6.86
C ARG A 43 3.10 8.70 -5.85
N SER A 44 2.19 9.67 -5.86
CA SER A 44 2.23 10.80 -4.93
C SER A 44 2.17 10.34 -3.46
N SER A 45 1.47 9.23 -3.19
CA SER A 45 1.39 8.63 -1.86
C SER A 45 2.58 7.71 -1.49
N LEU A 46 3.72 7.83 -2.18
CA LEU A 46 4.91 7.01 -1.90
C LEU A 46 5.47 7.29 -0.50
N GLY A 47 5.44 8.54 -0.04
CA GLY A 47 5.92 8.91 1.29
C GLY A 47 5.10 8.25 2.40
N GLU A 48 3.79 8.17 2.21
CA GLU A 48 2.84 7.52 3.09
C GLU A 48 3.07 6.00 3.14
N LEU A 49 3.29 5.37 1.98
CA LEU A 49 3.65 3.96 1.88
C LEU A 49 4.97 3.65 2.62
N GLU A 50 5.99 4.47 2.41
CA GLU A 50 7.28 4.33 3.09
C GLU A 50 7.14 4.53 4.60
N GLN A 51 6.33 5.49 5.04
CA GLN A 51 6.07 5.71 6.46
C GLN A 51 5.34 4.53 7.09
N CYS A 52 4.32 3.98 6.42
CA CYS A 52 3.63 2.78 6.89
C CYS A 52 4.60 1.61 7.02
N THR A 53 5.50 1.42 6.04
CA THR A 53 6.54 0.39 6.10
C THR A 53 7.47 0.57 7.30
N LYS A 54 7.93 1.81 7.56
CA LYS A 54 8.79 2.13 8.71
C LYS A 54 8.11 1.86 10.06
N LEU A 55 6.81 2.12 10.14
CA LEU A 55 6.02 2.00 11.37
C LEU A 55 5.41 0.59 11.57
N GLY A 56 5.56 -0.32 10.60
CA GLY A 56 4.94 -1.64 10.64
C GLY A 56 3.42 -1.63 10.41
N LEU A 57 2.90 -0.62 9.71
CA LEU A 57 1.48 -0.49 9.37
C LEU A 57 1.17 -1.11 8.00
N SER A 58 -0.03 -1.66 7.85
CA SER A 58 -0.50 -2.15 6.55
C SER A 58 -0.95 -0.99 5.65
N PHE A 59 -0.31 -0.81 4.49
CA PHE A 59 -0.75 0.13 3.47
C PHE A 59 -1.70 -0.55 2.47
N LEU A 60 -2.91 0.00 2.31
CA LEU A 60 -3.96 -0.57 1.46
C LEU A 60 -4.21 0.34 0.26
N PRO A 61 -3.69 0.02 -0.93
CA PRO A 61 -3.83 0.88 -2.10
C PRO A 61 -5.24 0.81 -2.67
N TRP A 62 -5.93 1.95 -2.79
CA TRP A 62 -7.12 2.04 -3.63
C TRP A 62 -6.74 2.46 -5.07
N SER A 63 -7.56 2.03 -6.03
CA SER A 63 -7.27 2.14 -7.48
C SER A 63 -5.87 1.66 -7.90
N PRO A 64 -5.45 0.42 -7.53
CA PRO A 64 -4.09 -0.07 -7.76
C PRO A 64 -3.68 -0.15 -9.24
N LEU A 65 -4.67 -0.21 -10.14
CA LEU A 65 -4.46 -0.22 -11.59
C LEU A 65 -4.76 1.14 -12.25
N GLY A 66 -4.89 2.21 -11.46
CA GLY A 66 -5.28 3.54 -11.95
C GLY A 66 -6.78 3.64 -12.29
N GLY A 67 -7.61 2.69 -11.82
CA GLY A 67 -9.03 2.59 -12.14
C GLY A 67 -9.30 1.64 -13.34
N ILE A 68 -10.49 1.03 -13.37
CA ILE A 68 -10.78 -0.06 -14.32
C ILE A 68 -10.70 0.36 -15.79
N ALA A 69 -11.00 1.63 -16.09
CA ALA A 69 -10.89 2.18 -17.44
C ALA A 69 -9.44 2.19 -17.95
N ASN A 70 -8.46 2.32 -17.07
CA ASN A 70 -7.04 2.49 -17.41
C ASN A 70 -6.26 1.15 -17.43
N VAL A 71 -6.91 0.02 -17.14
CA VAL A 71 -6.26 -1.29 -17.04
C VAL A 71 -5.61 -1.71 -18.35
N LYS A 72 -6.26 -1.45 -19.49
CA LYS A 72 -5.73 -1.81 -20.83
C LYS A 72 -4.43 -1.06 -21.14
N ASP A 73 -4.39 0.23 -20.83
CA ASP A 73 -3.22 1.09 -21.09
C ASP A 73 -2.07 0.72 -20.15
N LEU A 74 -2.39 0.42 -18.88
CA LEU A 74 -1.41 -0.11 -17.94
C LEU A 74 -0.83 -1.45 -18.40
N ALA A 75 -1.65 -2.37 -18.89
CA ALA A 75 -1.19 -3.64 -19.43
C ALA A 75 -0.32 -3.46 -20.68
N ALA A 76 -0.69 -2.56 -21.58
CA ALA A 76 0.07 -2.27 -22.80
C ALA A 76 1.46 -1.69 -22.49
N SER A 77 1.55 -0.71 -21.59
CA SER A 77 2.82 -0.10 -21.18
C SER A 77 3.78 -1.09 -20.52
N ARG A 78 3.27 -2.00 -19.68
CA ARG A 78 4.07 -3.07 -19.06
C ARG A 78 4.49 -4.16 -20.04
N SER A 79 3.63 -4.52 -20.99
CA SER A 79 3.95 -5.50 -22.03
C SER A 79 5.11 -5.03 -22.91
N ALA A 80 5.19 -3.73 -23.21
CA ALA A 80 6.32 -3.15 -23.92
C ALA A 80 7.61 -3.19 -23.08
N SER A 81 7.51 -2.90 -21.78
CA SER A 81 8.65 -2.92 -20.85
C SER A 81 9.20 -4.33 -20.59
N ILE A 82 8.34 -5.35 -20.46
CA ILE A 82 8.75 -6.76 -20.28
C ILE A 82 9.40 -7.30 -21.55
N ARG A 83 8.87 -7.00 -22.74
CA ARG A 83 9.50 -7.40 -24.01
C ARG A 83 10.90 -6.78 -24.21
N GLY A 84 11.14 -5.58 -23.68
CA GLY A 84 12.47 -4.97 -23.65
C GLY A 84 13.41 -5.55 -22.60
N SER A 85 12.88 -6.19 -21.55
CA SER A 85 13.66 -6.74 -20.42
C SER A 85 13.92 -8.25 -20.53
N ALA A 86 13.42 -8.92 -21.57
CA ALA A 86 13.70 -10.33 -21.87
C ALA A 86 15.16 -10.61 -22.29
N ALA A 87 16.05 -9.62 -22.12
CA ALA A 87 17.49 -9.79 -22.09
C ALA A 87 17.99 -9.65 -20.63
N GLY A 88 17.82 -10.70 -19.83
CA GLY A 88 18.61 -10.96 -18.62
C GLY A 88 18.06 -10.44 -17.30
N SER A 89 17.39 -11.31 -16.55
CA SER A 89 17.81 -11.81 -15.22
C SER A 89 16.60 -12.46 -14.53
N ASP A 90 16.83 -13.65 -13.99
CA ASP A 90 15.83 -14.46 -13.29
C ASP A 90 15.29 -13.72 -12.08
N PHE A 91 14.01 -13.34 -12.12
CA PHE A 91 13.28 -12.89 -10.94
C PHE A 91 12.89 -14.13 -10.13
N GLU A 92 13.67 -14.44 -9.11
CA GLU A 92 13.31 -15.40 -8.06
C GLU A 92 12.44 -14.68 -7.02
N PRO A 93 11.12 -14.94 -6.95
CA PRO A 93 10.29 -14.38 -5.90
C PRO A 93 10.66 -15.04 -4.57
N THR A 94 11.43 -14.34 -3.72
CA THR A 94 11.61 -14.77 -2.34
C THR A 94 10.28 -14.65 -1.59
N ALA A 95 10.00 -15.64 -0.75
CA ALA A 95 8.72 -15.84 -0.04
C ALA A 95 8.30 -14.67 0.88
N ASP A 96 9.12 -13.63 1.02
CA ASP A 96 8.89 -12.50 1.91
C ASP A 96 7.83 -11.51 1.40
N GLN A 97 7.41 -11.60 0.13
CA GLN A 97 6.41 -10.68 -0.45
C GLN A 97 4.95 -11.15 -0.34
N PHE A 98 4.69 -12.32 0.27
CA PHE A 98 3.33 -12.82 0.51
C PHE A 98 3.03 -12.96 2.01
N VAL A 99 3.40 -11.96 2.81
CA VAL A 99 2.91 -11.88 4.19
C VAL A 99 1.58 -11.12 4.21
N LEU A 100 0.53 -11.78 3.70
CA LEU A 100 -0.76 -11.75 4.41
C LEU A 100 -0.60 -12.75 5.56
N SER A 101 0.08 -12.35 6.65
CA SER A 101 0.11 -13.17 7.85
C SER A 101 -1.31 -13.27 8.37
N SER A 102 -1.85 -14.48 8.32
CA SER A 102 -3.05 -14.87 9.04
C SER A 102 -2.91 -14.49 10.51
N VAL A 103 -3.71 -13.51 10.93
CA VAL A 103 -4.30 -13.36 12.27
C VAL A 103 -5.68 -12.75 12.10
#